data_AF-A0A6N8B983-F1
#
_entry.id   AF-A0A6N8B983-F1
#
_cell.length_a   1.000
_cell.length_b   1.000
_cell.length_c   1.000
_cell.angle_alpha   90.00
_cell.angle_beta   90.00
_cell.angle_gamma   90.00
#
_symmetry.space_group_name_H-M   'P 1'
#
loop_
_entity.id
_entity.type
_entity.pdbx_description
1 polymer ?
#
loop_
_entity_poly.entity_id
_entity_poly.type
_entity_poly.pdbx_seq_one_letter_code
_entity_poly.pdbx_strand_id
1 'polypeptide(L)'
;MFKKLIPTLLAVTLAFSLPAAALAGNKLEANNADRIVIIIIDGLLQKHLHSSQAPNITNLYQSGTSVQKVINVPENLSGAVSLILTGERNPGESALAGFYATMQKNGVTTAVIDGTGGKIASLSRGASVVKDGPFQSGGKGIIETALGEINSSEDIFCLIVLPGPTADNQSQSAPPLSLLDNQVGLLLYHLRDNDMAGDTCLAITGSTVDPPAALQGKGIRDSINVPAASLADVFATLKYVSDQRPPETGMVFYEAIDPVPAGSFSRNNLLEQRIKELSQAYAQASAALEAMEKEQTEVKQQQSRLDADKAQYTKVIEKQQSAINSLELKIKIFKIVGYFLFVVFIIILYAEYRFLKKRFLFFT
;
A
#
# COMPACT_ATOMS: atom_id res chain seq x y z
N MET A 1 -31.68 96.76 21.52
CA MET A 1 -30.57 97.48 22.18
C MET A 1 -29.72 96.43 22.91
N PHE A 2 -28.43 96.33 22.54
CA PHE A 2 -27.29 95.68 23.19
C PHE A 2 -27.53 94.81 24.44
N LYS A 3 -27.25 93.49 24.37
CA LYS A 3 -25.96 92.79 24.65
C LYS A 3 -25.68 92.57 26.14
N LYS A 4 -25.01 91.44 26.41
CA LYS A 4 -24.36 90.93 27.64
C LYS A 4 -25.24 89.95 28.43
N LEU A 5 -24.82 88.77 28.89
CA LEU A 5 -23.58 87.99 28.95
C LEU A 5 -24.06 86.54 29.32
N ILE A 6 -23.68 85.44 28.65
CA ILE A 6 -22.59 84.49 29.02
C ILE A 6 -22.82 83.79 30.40
N PRO A 7 -22.54 82.47 30.65
CA PRO A 7 -21.96 81.41 29.79
C PRO A 7 -22.55 79.97 29.96
N THR A 8 -22.11 79.08 29.05
CA THR A 8 -21.72 77.67 29.26
C THR A 8 -22.66 76.71 30.00
N LEU A 9 -23.40 75.92 29.21
CA LEU A 9 -23.46 74.47 29.47
C LEU A 9 -23.26 73.72 28.15
N LEU A 10 -22.04 73.83 27.63
CA LEU A 10 -21.52 72.95 26.60
C LEU A 10 -21.19 71.61 27.28
N ALA A 11 -22.23 70.84 27.60
CA ALA A 11 -22.07 69.45 28.00
C ALA A 11 -21.66 68.66 26.74
N VAL A 12 -20.36 68.67 26.49
CA VAL A 12 -19.52 67.58 26.01
C VAL A 12 -20.29 66.28 25.73
N THR A 13 -21.07 66.26 24.66
CA THR A 13 -21.30 65.05 23.86
C THR A 13 -20.09 64.93 22.95
N LEU A 14 -18.96 64.58 23.58
CA LEU A 14 -17.81 64.06 22.86
C LEU A 14 -18.30 62.75 22.26
N ALA A 15 -18.72 62.86 21.01
CA ALA A 15 -18.80 61.76 20.09
C ALA A 15 -17.44 61.05 20.15
N PHE A 16 -17.38 59.95 20.88
CA PHE A 16 -16.45 58.87 20.61
C PHE A 16 -16.87 58.25 19.27
N SER A 17 -16.73 59.00 18.18
CA SER A 17 -16.51 58.43 16.87
C SER A 17 -15.05 57.97 16.84
N LEU A 18 -14.78 56.89 17.58
CA LEU A 18 -13.67 56.02 17.23
C LEU A 18 -13.89 55.63 15.76
N PRO A 19 -12.91 55.80 14.87
CA PRO A 19 -13.02 55.21 13.55
C PRO A 19 -13.18 53.70 13.77
N ALA A 20 -14.37 53.17 13.48
CA ALA A 20 -14.63 51.74 13.32
C ALA A 20 -13.95 51.23 12.03
N ALA A 21 -12.69 51.62 11.83
CA ALA A 21 -11.88 51.41 10.66
C ALA A 21 -10.45 51.10 11.11
N ALA A 22 -10.28 50.06 11.94
CA ALA A 22 -9.01 49.34 12.14
C ALA A 22 -9.20 48.07 13.00
N LEU A 23 -10.35 47.41 12.89
CA LEU A 23 -10.53 46.01 13.27
C LEU A 23 -11.34 45.31 12.18
N ALA A 24 -11.04 45.65 10.92
CA ALA A 24 -10.89 44.58 9.96
C ALA A 24 -9.75 43.75 10.53
N GLY A 25 -10.08 42.73 11.31
CA GLY A 25 -9.14 41.65 11.53
C GLY A 25 -8.63 41.32 10.15
N ASN A 26 -7.31 41.40 9.96
CA ASN A 26 -6.67 40.64 8.92
C ASN A 26 -7.18 39.22 9.15
N LYS A 27 -8.25 38.85 8.44
CA LYS A 27 -8.54 37.49 8.07
C LYS A 27 -7.30 37.19 7.23
N LEU A 28 -6.23 36.77 7.91
CA LEU A 28 -5.06 36.15 7.30
C LEU A 28 -5.69 35.23 6.26
N GLU A 29 -5.52 35.58 4.99
CA GLU A 29 -6.16 34.87 3.89
C GLU A 29 -5.89 33.40 4.16
N ALA A 30 -6.97 32.64 4.39
CA ALA A 30 -6.84 31.25 4.74
C ALA A 30 -6.08 30.62 3.58
N ASN A 31 -4.87 30.12 3.85
CA ASN A 31 -3.96 29.58 2.85
C ASN A 31 -4.42 28.19 2.41
N ASN A 32 -5.71 28.09 2.09
CA ASN A 32 -6.40 26.85 1.84
C ASN A 32 -6.34 26.60 0.34
N ALA A 33 -6.00 25.37 -0.02
CA ALA A 33 -6.16 24.90 -1.39
C ALA A 33 -7.63 24.53 -1.60
N ASP A 34 -8.28 25.22 -2.54
CA ASP A 34 -9.68 24.97 -2.92
C ASP A 34 -9.80 23.62 -3.68
N ARG A 35 -8.70 23.20 -4.32
CA ARG A 35 -8.67 22.01 -5.18
C ARG A 35 -7.64 21.02 -4.69
N ILE A 36 -8.07 19.78 -4.47
CA ILE A 36 -7.19 18.65 -4.15
C ILE A 36 -7.26 17.67 -5.30
N VAL A 37 -6.14 17.44 -5.97
CA VAL A 37 -6.02 16.49 -7.08
C VAL A 37 -5.04 15.40 -6.69
N ILE A 38 -5.46 14.14 -6.80
CA ILE A 38 -4.59 12.98 -6.53
C ILE A 38 -4.53 12.14 -7.79
N ILE A 39 -3.33 11.95 -8.32
CA ILE A 39 -3.05 11.08 -9.46
C ILE A 39 -2.41 9.80 -8.95
N ILE A 40 -3.10 8.69 -9.15
CA ILE A 40 -2.55 7.36 -8.89
C ILE A 40 -2.28 6.71 -10.24
N ILE A 41 -1.02 6.39 -10.50
CA ILE A 41 -0.62 5.67 -11.71
C ILE A 41 -0.40 4.21 -11.32
N ASP A 42 -1.24 3.31 -11.84
CA ASP A 42 -1.10 1.89 -11.55
C ASP A 42 0.31 1.42 -11.93
N GLY A 43 1.00 0.60 -11.14
CA GLY A 43 2.31 0.07 -11.55
C GLY A 43 3.47 1.08 -11.70
N LEU A 44 3.31 2.34 -11.28
CA LEU A 44 4.41 3.30 -11.29
C LEU A 44 5.39 2.99 -10.14
N LEU A 45 6.67 2.87 -10.47
CA LEU A 45 7.75 2.46 -9.58
C LEU A 45 8.79 3.57 -9.46
N GLN A 46 9.47 3.69 -8.32
CA GLN A 46 10.52 4.68 -8.08
C GLN A 46 11.59 4.69 -9.20
N LYS A 47 11.97 3.51 -9.69
CA LYS A 47 12.95 3.35 -10.79
C LYS A 47 12.53 4.02 -12.11
N HIS A 48 11.23 4.23 -12.33
CA HIS A 48 10.73 4.88 -13.54
C HIS A 48 11.02 6.39 -13.57
N LEU A 49 11.24 7.03 -12.41
CA LEU A 49 11.58 8.45 -12.30
C LEU A 49 12.95 8.79 -12.89
N HIS A 50 13.86 7.83 -12.98
CA HIS A 50 15.17 8.03 -13.59
C HIS A 50 15.18 7.75 -15.10
N SER A 51 14.03 7.37 -15.66
CA SER A 51 13.91 7.12 -17.10
C SER A 51 13.70 8.42 -17.88
N SER A 52 14.26 8.51 -19.08
CA SER A 52 13.99 9.62 -20.02
C SER A 52 12.56 9.61 -20.57
N GLN A 53 11.74 8.62 -20.17
CA GLN A 53 10.38 8.43 -20.66
C GLN A 53 9.34 9.17 -19.81
N ALA A 54 9.71 9.73 -18.65
CA ALA A 54 8.79 10.38 -17.73
C ALA A 54 9.25 11.78 -17.24
N PRO A 55 9.65 12.71 -18.12
CA PRO A 55 10.17 14.01 -17.70
C PRO A 55 9.20 14.86 -16.88
N ASN A 56 7.90 14.85 -17.17
CA ASN A 56 6.93 15.66 -16.41
C ASN A 56 6.72 15.10 -14.99
N ILE A 57 6.59 13.79 -14.86
CA ILE A 57 6.47 13.10 -13.56
C ILE A 57 7.75 13.31 -12.74
N THR A 58 8.92 13.17 -13.37
CA THR A 58 10.21 13.39 -12.71
C THR A 58 10.38 14.84 -12.27
N ASN A 59 10.01 15.81 -13.11
CA ASN A 59 10.05 17.22 -12.75
C ASN A 59 9.14 17.50 -11.56
N LEU A 60 7.91 16.98 -11.55
CA LEU A 60 6.99 17.16 -10.42
C LEU A 60 7.56 16.55 -9.13
N TYR A 61 8.19 15.38 -9.22
CA TYR A 61 8.86 14.74 -8.09
C TYR A 61 10.06 15.56 -7.56
N GLN A 62 10.82 16.21 -8.45
CA GLN A 62 12.00 17.01 -8.07
C GLN A 62 11.63 18.44 -7.61
N SER A 63 10.61 19.03 -8.20
CA SER A 63 10.15 20.39 -7.87
C SER A 63 9.25 20.41 -6.65
N GLY A 64 8.46 19.37 -6.40
CA GLY A 64 7.59 19.29 -5.23
C GLY A 64 8.30 18.79 -3.97
N THR A 65 7.49 18.50 -2.94
CA THR A 65 7.91 17.68 -1.81
C THR A 65 7.86 16.20 -2.22
N SER A 66 9.01 15.56 -2.30
CA SER A 66 9.15 14.14 -2.60
C SER A 66 9.26 13.30 -1.33
N VAL A 67 8.74 12.07 -1.36
CA VAL A 67 8.95 11.07 -0.31
C VAL A 67 10.13 10.17 -0.68
N GLN A 68 11.13 10.05 0.19
CA GLN A 68 12.33 9.24 -0.06
C GLN A 68 12.00 7.77 -0.32
N LYS A 69 11.06 7.23 0.45
CA LYS A 69 10.63 5.83 0.36
C LYS A 69 9.20 5.68 0.87
N VAL A 70 8.33 5.14 0.04
CA VAL A 70 6.97 4.83 0.46
C VAL A 70 6.94 3.46 1.14
N ILE A 71 6.42 3.40 2.37
CA ILE A 71 6.27 2.18 3.17
C ILE A 71 4.81 1.74 3.25
N ASN A 72 4.60 0.48 3.63
CA ASN A 72 3.27 -0.09 3.87
C ASN A 72 2.33 -0.14 2.65
N VAL A 73 2.89 -0.20 1.46
CA VAL A 73 2.15 -0.22 0.19
C VAL A 73 1.39 -1.54 0.01
N PRO A 74 0.08 -1.51 -0.28
CA PRO A 74 -0.71 -2.70 -0.59
C PRO A 74 -0.27 -3.37 -1.89
N GLU A 75 -0.57 -4.66 -2.04
CA GLU A 75 -0.19 -5.43 -3.24
C GLU A 75 -1.06 -5.14 -4.46
N ASN A 76 -2.21 -4.49 -4.26
CA ASN A 76 -3.20 -4.22 -5.31
C ASN A 76 -3.59 -2.73 -5.38
N LEU A 77 -4.05 -2.31 -6.56
CA LEU A 77 -4.49 -0.95 -6.82
C LEU A 77 -5.62 -0.51 -5.88
N SER A 78 -6.62 -1.35 -5.68
CA SER A 78 -7.77 -1.05 -4.83
C SER A 78 -7.36 -0.81 -3.37
N GLY A 79 -6.40 -1.57 -2.86
CA GLY A 79 -5.83 -1.37 -1.53
C GLY A 79 -5.03 -0.08 -1.45
N ALA A 80 -4.23 0.25 -2.47
CA ALA A 80 -3.46 1.49 -2.50
C ALA A 80 -4.38 2.73 -2.50
N VAL A 81 -5.42 2.72 -3.33
CA VAL A 81 -6.45 3.78 -3.37
C VAL A 81 -7.15 3.89 -2.02
N SER A 82 -7.55 2.76 -1.45
CA SER A 82 -8.18 2.73 -0.13
C SER A 82 -7.29 3.31 0.96
N LEU A 83 -6.01 2.91 0.97
CA LEU A 83 -5.02 3.38 1.94
C LEU A 83 -4.79 4.89 1.84
N ILE A 84 -4.82 5.45 0.63
CA ILE A 84 -4.73 6.90 0.44
C ILE A 84 -5.99 7.57 0.98
N LEU A 85 -7.19 7.10 0.62
CA LEU A 85 -8.44 7.78 0.98
C LEU A 85 -8.82 7.66 2.46
N THR A 86 -8.60 6.50 3.07
CA THR A 86 -9.05 6.20 4.44
C THR A 86 -7.92 5.94 5.43
N GLY A 87 -6.68 5.83 4.97
CA GLY A 87 -5.55 5.38 5.80
C GLY A 87 -5.61 3.90 6.19
N GLU A 88 -6.55 3.13 5.65
CA GLU A 88 -6.68 1.68 5.90
C GLU A 88 -6.43 0.88 4.61
N ARG A 89 -5.78 -0.29 4.73
CA ARG A 89 -5.49 -1.13 3.55
C ARG A 89 -6.74 -1.79 2.95
N ASN A 90 -7.68 -2.19 3.79
CA ASN A 90 -8.91 -2.88 3.40
C ASN A 90 -10.10 -2.31 4.19
N PRO A 91 -10.45 -1.04 3.97
CA PRO A 91 -11.61 -0.45 4.61
C PRO A 91 -12.87 -1.19 4.16
N GLY A 92 -13.82 -1.36 5.07
CA GLY A 92 -15.17 -1.74 4.66
C GLY A 92 -15.77 -0.68 3.73
N GLU A 93 -16.69 -1.07 2.84
CA GLU A 93 -17.34 -0.13 1.90
C GLU A 93 -17.97 1.10 2.62
N SER A 94 -18.41 0.91 3.86
CA SER A 94 -18.97 1.98 4.71
C SER A 94 -17.97 3.09 5.06
N ALA A 95 -16.68 2.79 5.20
CA ALA A 95 -15.67 3.79 5.57
C ALA A 95 -15.39 4.76 4.40
N LEU A 96 -15.35 4.25 3.17
CA LEU A 96 -15.19 5.07 1.96
C LEU A 96 -16.42 5.91 1.66
N ALA A 97 -17.62 5.34 1.83
CA ALA A 97 -18.86 6.11 1.73
C ALA A 97 -18.91 7.24 2.77
N GLY A 98 -18.47 6.97 4.00
CA GLY A 98 -18.34 7.97 5.06
C GLY A 98 -17.32 9.08 4.73
N PHE A 99 -16.22 8.72 4.07
CA PHE A 99 -15.22 9.68 3.57
C PHE A 99 -15.84 10.68 2.58
N TYR A 100 -16.44 10.20 1.48
CA TYR A 100 -17.04 11.09 0.49
C TYR A 100 -18.20 11.91 1.06
N ALA A 101 -19.03 11.31 1.91
CA ALA A 101 -20.13 12.00 2.58
C ALA A 101 -19.62 13.14 3.48
N THR A 102 -18.48 12.95 4.15
CA THR A 102 -17.86 14.00 4.96
C THR A 102 -17.35 15.16 4.11
N MET A 103 -16.71 14.87 2.97
CA MET A 103 -16.25 15.89 2.02
C MET A 103 -17.43 16.71 1.46
N GLN A 104 -18.48 16.02 1.01
CA GLN A 104 -19.68 16.64 0.46
C GLN A 104 -20.43 17.48 1.51
N LYS A 105 -20.48 17.03 2.77
CA LYS A 105 -21.05 17.80 3.88
C LYS A 105 -20.32 19.11 4.12
N ASN A 106 -19.02 19.15 3.83
CA ASN A 106 -18.19 20.35 3.91
C ASN A 106 -18.26 21.22 2.64
N GLY A 107 -19.13 20.89 1.68
CA GLY A 107 -19.28 21.64 0.44
C GLY A 107 -18.30 21.27 -0.68
N VAL A 108 -17.45 20.26 -0.47
CA VAL A 108 -16.45 19.86 -1.47
C VAL A 108 -17.04 18.84 -2.43
N THR A 109 -17.03 19.15 -3.73
CA THR A 109 -17.41 18.19 -4.78
C THR A 109 -16.38 17.08 -4.85
N THR A 110 -16.82 15.81 -4.87
CA THR A 110 -15.93 14.65 -4.99
C THR A 110 -16.04 14.02 -6.38
N ALA A 111 -14.94 13.98 -7.11
CA ALA A 111 -14.85 13.38 -8.43
C ALA A 111 -13.86 12.20 -8.42
N VAL A 112 -14.28 11.07 -8.99
CA VAL A 112 -13.42 9.89 -9.18
C VAL A 112 -13.41 9.53 -10.66
N ILE A 113 -12.24 9.64 -11.28
CA ILE A 113 -12.01 9.33 -12.68
C ILE A 113 -11.21 8.03 -12.77
N ASP A 114 -11.87 6.93 -13.18
CA ASP A 114 -11.28 5.59 -13.24
C ASP A 114 -10.84 5.21 -14.66
N GLY A 115 -9.55 5.36 -14.92
CA GLY A 115 -8.90 4.94 -16.15
C GLY A 115 -8.60 3.44 -16.28
N THR A 116 -8.89 2.64 -15.27
CA THR A 116 -8.43 1.24 -15.16
C THR A 116 -9.46 0.21 -15.63
N GLY A 117 -10.61 0.68 -16.12
CA GLY A 117 -11.69 -0.19 -16.60
C GLY A 117 -12.52 -0.79 -15.47
N GLY A 118 -12.71 -0.05 -14.37
CA GLY A 118 -13.62 -0.45 -13.28
C GLY A 118 -12.95 -1.20 -12.13
N LYS A 119 -11.61 -1.30 -12.07
CA LYS A 119 -10.92 -1.99 -10.95
C LYS A 119 -11.18 -1.34 -9.58
N ILE A 120 -11.61 -0.08 -9.57
CA ILE A 120 -11.90 0.68 -8.36
C ILE A 120 -13.37 1.08 -8.24
N ALA A 121 -14.27 0.48 -9.03
CA ALA A 121 -15.69 0.84 -9.07
C ALA A 121 -16.41 0.66 -7.70
N SER A 122 -15.94 -0.26 -6.86
CA SER A 122 -16.46 -0.39 -5.48
C SER A 122 -16.04 0.78 -4.59
N LEU A 123 -14.87 1.36 -4.84
CA LEU A 123 -14.28 2.43 -4.03
C LEU A 123 -14.75 3.82 -4.43
N SER A 124 -15.38 3.96 -5.61
CA SER A 124 -15.97 5.21 -6.09
C SER A 124 -17.42 5.40 -5.61
N ARG A 125 -18.03 4.38 -4.99
CA ARG A 125 -19.41 4.48 -4.49
C ARG A 125 -19.52 5.55 -3.41
N GLY A 126 -20.38 6.54 -3.63
CA GLY A 126 -20.60 7.67 -2.73
C GLY A 126 -19.91 8.97 -3.18
N ALA A 127 -19.00 8.93 -4.16
CA ALA A 127 -18.48 10.15 -4.77
C ALA A 127 -19.60 10.89 -5.54
N SER A 128 -19.51 12.22 -5.64
CA SER A 128 -20.50 13.06 -6.32
C SER A 128 -20.52 12.77 -7.82
N VAL A 129 -19.33 12.60 -8.40
CA VAL A 129 -19.14 12.31 -9.81
C VAL A 129 -18.22 11.11 -9.94
N VAL A 130 -18.68 10.09 -10.66
CA VAL A 130 -17.87 8.93 -11.04
C VAL A 130 -17.83 8.86 -12.56
N LYS A 131 -16.62 8.80 -13.12
CA LYS A 131 -16.39 8.61 -14.55
C LYS A 131 -15.53 7.38 -14.73
N ASP A 132 -16.19 6.25 -14.90
CA ASP A 132 -15.62 5.02 -15.43
C ASP A 132 -15.81 5.05 -16.95
N GLY A 133 -14.70 5.08 -17.69
CA GLY A 133 -14.76 5.24 -19.14
C GLY A 133 -15.55 4.14 -19.87
N PRO A 134 -15.63 4.28 -21.20
CA PRO A 134 -14.61 3.64 -22.00
C PRO A 134 -13.57 4.66 -22.47
N PHE A 135 -12.45 4.73 -21.76
CA PHE A 135 -11.31 5.53 -22.18
C PHE A 135 -10.58 4.80 -23.32
N GLN A 136 -10.06 5.54 -24.30
CA GLN A 136 -9.33 4.93 -25.42
C GLN A 136 -8.09 4.18 -24.92
N SER A 137 -7.62 3.21 -25.71
CA SER A 137 -6.44 2.40 -25.41
C SER A 137 -5.28 3.28 -24.92
N GLY A 138 -4.85 3.03 -23.69
CA GLY A 138 -3.74 3.76 -23.06
C GLY A 138 -4.12 5.01 -22.27
N GLY A 139 -5.41 5.29 -22.03
CA GLY A 139 -5.82 6.33 -21.08
C GLY A 139 -5.93 7.75 -21.65
N LYS A 140 -5.97 7.89 -22.97
CA LYS A 140 -6.32 9.17 -23.61
C LYS A 140 -7.78 9.53 -23.31
N GLY A 141 -8.04 10.79 -22.94
CA GLY A 141 -9.35 11.27 -22.55
C GLY A 141 -9.58 11.29 -21.03
N ILE A 142 -8.74 10.62 -20.24
CA ILE A 142 -8.90 10.58 -18.77
C ILE A 142 -8.65 11.96 -18.19
N ILE A 143 -7.52 12.58 -18.55
CA ILE A 143 -7.16 13.90 -18.03
C ILE A 143 -8.08 14.98 -18.57
N GLU A 144 -8.48 14.90 -19.83
CA GLU A 144 -9.46 15.85 -20.39
C GLU A 144 -10.81 15.78 -19.67
N THR A 145 -11.25 14.57 -19.29
CA THR A 145 -12.46 14.38 -18.48
C THR A 145 -12.26 14.94 -17.07
N ALA A 146 -11.12 14.66 -16.44
CA ALA A 146 -10.78 15.19 -15.12
C ALA A 146 -10.73 16.73 -15.11
N LEU A 147 -10.16 17.34 -16.14
CA LEU A 147 -10.12 18.79 -16.33
C LEU A 147 -11.51 19.39 -16.47
N GLY A 148 -12.42 18.70 -17.17
CA GLY A 148 -13.83 19.12 -17.24
C GLY A 148 -14.50 19.21 -15.88
N GLU A 149 -14.24 18.25 -14.99
CA GLU A 149 -14.77 18.26 -13.62
C GLU A 149 -14.04 19.27 -12.71
N ILE A 150 -12.71 19.41 -12.86
CA ILE A 150 -11.93 20.41 -12.10
C ILE A 150 -12.38 21.84 -12.43
N ASN A 151 -12.77 22.09 -13.68
CA ASN A 151 -13.26 23.40 -14.13
C ASN A 151 -14.73 23.65 -13.74
N SER A 152 -15.51 22.61 -13.42
CA SER A 152 -16.94 22.75 -13.13
C SER A 152 -17.23 23.15 -11.68
N SER A 153 -16.26 23.00 -10.77
CA SER A 153 -16.40 23.23 -9.34
C SER A 153 -15.27 24.11 -8.80
N GLU A 154 -15.59 25.04 -7.91
CA GLU A 154 -14.59 25.85 -7.20
C GLU A 154 -13.84 25.00 -6.16
N ASP A 155 -14.58 24.31 -5.30
CA ASP A 155 -14.05 23.39 -4.28
C ASP A 155 -14.20 21.93 -4.74
N ILE A 156 -13.08 21.28 -5.09
CA ILE A 156 -13.12 19.91 -5.62
C ILE A 156 -12.02 19.02 -5.04
N PHE A 157 -12.41 17.80 -4.68
CA PHE A 157 -11.53 16.66 -4.48
C PHE A 157 -11.62 15.75 -5.71
N CYS A 158 -10.54 15.65 -6.48
CA CYS A 158 -10.49 14.86 -7.70
C CYS A 158 -9.45 13.73 -7.57
N LEU A 159 -9.92 12.49 -7.58
CA LEU A 159 -9.09 11.30 -7.66
C LEU A 159 -9.02 10.83 -9.11
N ILE A 160 -7.82 10.81 -9.68
CA ILE A 160 -7.54 10.36 -11.03
C ILE A 160 -6.72 9.08 -10.95
N VAL A 161 -7.23 7.98 -11.50
CA VAL A 161 -6.50 6.72 -11.54
C VAL A 161 -6.15 6.36 -12.98
N LEU A 162 -4.86 6.40 -13.30
CA LEU A 162 -4.35 6.11 -14.64
C LEU A 162 -3.92 4.63 -14.75
N PRO A 163 -4.22 3.97 -15.89
CA PRO A 163 -3.73 2.63 -16.15
C PRO A 163 -2.21 2.63 -16.29
N GLY A 164 -1.57 1.62 -15.71
CA GLY A 164 -0.13 1.55 -15.54
C GLY A 164 0.66 0.90 -16.66
N PRO A 165 2.00 1.06 -16.68
CA PRO A 165 2.88 0.34 -17.60
C PRO A 165 2.98 -1.17 -17.28
N THR A 166 2.50 -1.63 -16.12
CA THR A 166 2.53 -3.05 -15.72
C THR A 166 1.14 -3.67 -15.59
N ALA A 167 0.15 -3.25 -16.40
CA ALA A 167 -1.11 -3.97 -16.46
C ALA A 167 -0.84 -5.45 -16.83
N ASP A 168 -1.22 -6.37 -15.94
CA ASP A 168 -0.91 -7.80 -15.97
C ASP A 168 -0.88 -8.44 -17.36
N ASN A 169 0.12 -9.30 -17.53
CA ASN A 169 0.61 -9.98 -18.74
C ASN A 169 -0.39 -10.77 -19.60
N GLN A 170 -1.72 -10.61 -19.50
CA GLN A 170 -2.66 -11.47 -20.24
C GLN A 170 -3.84 -10.77 -20.95
N SER A 171 -4.02 -9.46 -20.84
CA SER A 171 -5.06 -8.79 -21.63
C SER A 171 -4.74 -7.32 -21.94
N GLN A 172 -4.40 -7.08 -23.21
CA GLN A 172 -4.43 -5.78 -23.90
C GLN A 172 -3.54 -4.64 -23.36
N SER A 173 -2.39 -4.45 -24.02
CA SER A 173 -1.65 -3.19 -24.22
C SER A 173 -1.63 -2.21 -23.04
N ALA A 174 -0.81 -2.50 -22.02
CA ALA A 174 -0.42 -1.50 -21.02
C ALA A 174 0.07 -0.21 -21.71
N PRO A 175 -0.37 0.99 -21.30
CA PRO A 175 0.12 2.23 -21.87
C PRO A 175 1.63 2.39 -21.68
N PRO A 176 2.34 2.92 -22.68
CA PRO A 176 3.73 3.30 -22.50
C PRO A 176 3.83 4.44 -21.47
N LEU A 177 4.88 4.41 -20.65
CA LEU A 177 5.13 5.42 -19.62
C LEU A 177 5.17 6.86 -20.19
N SER A 178 5.67 7.04 -21.41
CA SER A 178 5.70 8.34 -22.09
C SER A 178 4.31 8.91 -22.39
N LEU A 179 3.30 8.07 -22.63
CA LEU A 179 1.93 8.52 -22.81
C LEU A 179 1.37 9.01 -21.47
N LEU A 180 1.60 8.25 -20.39
CA LEU A 180 1.18 8.63 -19.04
C LEU A 180 1.85 9.94 -18.59
N ASP A 181 3.13 10.11 -18.89
CA ASP A 181 3.86 11.34 -18.63
C ASP A 181 3.27 12.54 -19.39
N ASN A 182 2.91 12.37 -20.67
CA ASN A 182 2.23 13.41 -21.44
C ASN A 182 0.86 13.77 -20.88
N GLN A 183 0.12 12.79 -20.33
CA GLN A 183 -1.17 13.04 -19.67
C GLN A 183 -0.98 13.86 -18.39
N VAL A 184 0.02 13.54 -17.56
CA VAL A 184 0.39 14.37 -16.40
C VAL A 184 0.83 15.77 -16.84
N GLY A 185 1.66 15.86 -17.89
CA GLY A 185 2.09 17.14 -18.46
C GLY A 185 0.92 18.00 -18.96
N LEU A 186 -0.10 17.40 -19.58
CA LEU A 186 -1.32 18.09 -20.01
C LEU A 186 -2.09 18.69 -18.83
N LEU A 187 -2.23 17.93 -17.73
CA LEU A 187 -2.86 18.41 -16.51
C LEU A 187 -2.09 19.61 -15.94
N LEU A 188 -0.77 19.48 -15.78
CA LEU A 188 0.09 20.53 -15.24
C LEU A 188 0.07 21.79 -16.11
N TYR A 189 0.11 21.62 -17.43
CA TYR A 189 -0.02 22.72 -18.37
C TYR A 189 -1.34 23.45 -18.17
N HIS A 190 -2.46 22.73 -18.12
CA HIS A 190 -3.78 23.32 -17.97
C HIS A 190 -3.96 24.03 -16.62
N LEU A 191 -3.47 23.45 -15.52
CA LEU A 191 -3.51 24.09 -14.20
C LEU A 191 -2.74 25.41 -14.19
N ARG A 192 -1.60 25.47 -14.89
CA ARG A 192 -0.80 26.70 -15.00
C ARG A 192 -1.43 27.73 -15.93
N ASP A 193 -1.94 27.30 -17.08
CA ASP A 193 -2.51 28.18 -18.11
C ASP A 193 -3.79 28.90 -17.63
N ASN A 194 -4.56 28.24 -16.76
CA ASN A 194 -5.78 28.81 -16.18
C ASN A 194 -5.57 29.45 -14.80
N ASP A 195 -4.33 29.70 -14.38
CA ASP A 195 -3.96 30.27 -13.06
C ASP A 195 -4.51 29.46 -11.86
N MET A 196 -4.87 28.20 -12.06
CA MET A 196 -5.39 27.30 -11.03
C MET A 196 -4.30 26.62 -10.21
N ALA A 197 -3.05 26.64 -10.68
CA ALA A 197 -1.92 26.03 -10.00
C ALA A 197 -1.70 26.61 -8.60
N GLY A 198 -2.00 27.91 -8.41
CA GLY A 198 -1.88 28.59 -7.11
C GLY A 198 -2.88 28.12 -6.07
N ASP A 199 -4.02 27.55 -6.48
CA ASP A 199 -5.11 27.10 -5.60
C ASP A 199 -5.29 25.57 -5.59
N THR A 200 -4.40 24.86 -6.27
CA THR A 200 -4.46 23.39 -6.38
C THR A 200 -3.34 22.75 -5.57
N CYS A 201 -3.72 21.82 -4.69
CA CYS A 201 -2.83 20.84 -4.09
C CYS A 201 -2.87 19.56 -4.92
N LEU A 202 -1.72 19.16 -5.45
CA LEU A 202 -1.54 18.01 -6.31
C LEU A 202 -0.67 16.96 -5.63
N ALA A 203 -1.11 15.70 -5.66
CA ALA A 203 -0.30 14.55 -5.31
C ALA A 203 -0.19 13.60 -6.49
N ILE A 204 1.00 13.04 -6.71
CA ILE A 204 1.21 11.91 -7.60
C ILE A 204 1.76 10.73 -6.81
N THR A 205 1.26 9.54 -7.10
CA THR A 205 1.81 8.31 -6.53
C THR A 205 1.62 7.10 -7.44
N GLY A 206 2.43 6.06 -7.22
CA GLY A 206 2.17 4.71 -7.72
C GLY A 206 1.25 3.89 -6.82
N SER A 207 0.80 2.73 -7.32
CA SER A 207 -0.08 1.80 -6.61
C SER A 207 0.60 0.51 -6.13
N THR A 208 1.79 0.18 -6.64
CA THR A 208 2.47 -1.11 -6.43
C THR A 208 3.81 -0.95 -5.69
N VAL A 209 4.55 -2.05 -5.52
CA VAL A 209 5.80 -2.15 -4.75
C VAL A 209 6.78 -1.01 -5.05
N ASP A 210 7.23 -0.29 -4.03
CA ASP A 210 8.17 0.85 -4.16
C ASP A 210 7.66 1.96 -5.11
N PRO A 211 6.47 2.53 -4.84
CA PRO A 211 5.90 3.59 -5.65
C PRO A 211 6.59 4.92 -5.32
N PRO A 212 6.77 5.81 -6.30
CA PRO A 212 7.13 7.18 -5.99
C PRO A 212 5.92 7.89 -5.39
N ALA A 213 6.16 8.86 -4.50
CA ALA A 213 5.14 9.79 -4.04
C ALA A 213 5.70 11.20 -3.98
N ALA A 214 4.95 12.16 -4.52
CA ALA A 214 5.28 13.58 -4.42
C ALA A 214 4.03 14.43 -4.27
N LEU A 215 4.20 15.56 -3.60
CA LEU A 215 3.20 16.59 -3.34
C LEU A 215 3.68 17.92 -3.91
N GLN A 216 2.78 18.69 -4.50
CA GLN A 216 3.07 20.04 -4.97
C GLN A 216 1.81 20.90 -4.87
N GLY A 217 1.97 22.20 -4.63
CA GLY A 217 0.85 23.14 -4.64
C GLY A 217 0.83 24.09 -3.45
N LYS A 218 -0.28 24.80 -3.30
CA LYS A 218 -0.48 25.79 -2.23
C LYS A 218 -0.25 25.18 -0.85
N GLY A 219 0.55 25.84 0.00
CA GLY A 219 0.82 25.35 1.36
C GLY A 219 1.78 24.16 1.45
N ILE A 220 2.28 23.66 0.31
CA ILE A 220 3.33 22.65 0.24
C ILE A 220 4.63 23.31 -0.20
N ARG A 221 5.73 22.95 0.47
CA ARG A 221 7.08 23.43 0.13
C ARG A 221 7.60 22.72 -1.11
N ASP A 222 8.32 23.49 -1.92
CA ASP A 222 8.97 22.97 -3.10
C ASP A 222 10.37 22.40 -2.77
N SER A 223 10.80 21.40 -3.53
CA SER A 223 12.13 20.80 -3.54
C SER A 223 12.63 20.29 -2.17
N ILE A 224 11.72 19.70 -1.39
CA ILE A 224 12.06 19.02 -0.13
C ILE A 224 11.93 17.52 -0.31
N ASN A 225 12.82 16.77 0.32
CA ASN A 225 12.74 15.32 0.35
C ASN A 225 12.41 14.87 1.78
N VAL A 226 11.18 14.42 2.01
CA VAL A 226 10.72 13.95 3.31
C VAL A 226 11.15 12.51 3.56
N PRO A 227 11.41 12.13 4.83
CA PRO A 227 11.76 10.76 5.19
C PRO A 227 10.71 9.73 4.77
N ALA A 228 11.02 8.45 4.97
CA ALA A 228 10.11 7.36 4.66
C ALA A 228 8.71 7.56 5.28
N ALA A 229 7.68 7.35 4.47
CA ALA A 229 6.29 7.63 4.82
C ALA A 229 5.32 6.64 4.17
N SER A 230 4.11 6.51 4.71
CA SER A 230 3.06 5.69 4.11
C SER A 230 2.25 6.47 3.07
N LEU A 231 1.53 5.75 2.20
CA LEU A 231 0.55 6.37 1.30
C LEU A 231 -0.58 7.08 2.05
N ALA A 232 -0.93 6.62 3.25
CA ALA A 232 -1.90 7.28 4.12
C ALA A 232 -1.47 8.71 4.51
N ASP A 233 -0.16 8.92 4.66
CA ASP A 233 0.43 10.20 5.09
C ASP A 233 0.31 11.28 4.00
N VAL A 234 0.31 10.87 2.72
CA VAL A 234 0.12 11.76 1.57
C VAL A 234 -1.24 12.44 1.66
N PHE A 235 -2.31 11.67 1.86
CA PHE A 235 -3.65 12.22 1.97
C PHE A 235 -3.87 12.98 3.28
N ALA A 236 -3.32 12.48 4.40
CA ALA A 236 -3.37 13.19 5.66
C ALA A 236 -2.77 14.60 5.55
N THR A 237 -1.67 14.73 4.82
CA THR A 237 -1.00 16.01 4.54
C THR A 237 -1.86 16.91 3.66
N LEU A 238 -2.41 16.39 2.55
CA LEU A 238 -3.29 17.17 1.67
C LEU A 238 -4.52 17.70 2.40
N LYS A 239 -5.14 16.85 3.23
CA LYS A 239 -6.32 17.21 4.01
C LYS A 239 -6.01 18.29 5.05
N TYR A 240 -4.84 18.21 5.68
CA TYR A 240 -4.40 19.22 6.62
C TYR A 240 -4.16 20.58 5.94
N VAL A 241 -3.60 20.58 4.72
CA VAL A 241 -3.35 21.81 3.95
C VAL A 241 -4.62 22.46 3.40
N SER A 242 -5.68 21.69 3.19
CA SER A 242 -7.01 22.21 2.82
C SER A 242 -7.85 22.66 4.02
N ASP A 243 -7.24 22.85 5.20
CA ASP A 243 -7.90 23.23 6.46
C ASP A 243 -9.02 22.28 6.89
N GLN A 244 -8.92 21.02 6.45
CA GLN A 244 -9.77 19.96 6.91
C GLN A 244 -9.06 19.22 8.04
N ARG A 245 -9.83 18.78 9.04
CA ARG A 245 -9.26 17.97 10.13
C ARG A 245 -8.56 16.74 9.52
N PRO A 246 -7.27 16.49 9.82
CA PRO A 246 -6.56 15.36 9.27
C PRO A 246 -7.33 14.06 9.59
N PRO A 247 -7.22 13.03 8.73
CA PRO A 247 -7.85 11.75 8.99
C PRO A 247 -7.32 11.16 10.30
N GLU A 248 -8.08 10.23 10.90
CA GLU A 248 -7.66 9.56 12.14
C GLU A 248 -6.39 8.71 11.95
N THR A 249 -6.05 8.44 10.69
CA THR A 249 -4.99 7.54 10.23
C THR A 249 -4.05 8.29 9.30
N GLY A 250 -2.74 8.09 9.48
CA GLY A 250 -1.70 8.75 8.69
C GLY A 250 -1.09 9.98 9.39
N MET A 251 0.20 10.18 9.17
CA MET A 251 0.97 11.30 9.72
C MET A 251 1.05 12.44 8.71
N VAL A 252 0.95 13.67 9.19
CA VAL A 252 1.12 14.87 8.35
C VAL A 252 2.61 15.14 8.13
N PHE A 253 3.02 15.42 6.89
CA PHE A 253 4.38 15.87 6.55
C PHE A 253 4.61 17.31 7.01
N TYR A 254 4.83 17.49 8.31
CA TYR A 254 5.04 18.81 8.90
C TYR A 254 6.26 19.54 8.30
N GLU A 255 7.25 18.83 7.75
CA GLU A 255 8.38 19.43 7.04
C GLU A 255 7.99 20.02 5.68
N ALA A 256 6.95 19.46 5.06
CA ALA A 256 6.45 19.83 3.74
C ALA A 256 5.50 21.03 3.79
N ILE A 257 5.05 21.48 4.96
CA ILE A 257 4.01 22.51 5.08
C ILE A 257 4.62 23.90 5.30
N ASP A 258 4.25 24.86 4.45
CA ASP A 258 4.63 26.28 4.57
C ASP A 258 3.69 27.21 3.78
N PRO A 259 3.12 28.27 4.41
CA PRO A 259 3.04 28.52 5.85
C PRO A 259 2.12 27.53 6.57
N VAL A 260 2.32 27.38 7.89
CA VAL A 260 1.42 26.60 8.76
C VAL A 260 0.02 27.25 8.75
N PRO A 261 -1.07 26.52 8.42
CA PRO A 261 -2.41 27.09 8.34
C PRO A 261 -2.86 27.78 9.64
N ALA A 262 -3.57 28.90 9.54
CA ALA A 262 -4.01 29.67 10.70
C ALA A 262 -5.02 28.87 11.55
N GLY A 263 -4.75 28.68 12.85
CA GLY A 263 -5.61 27.90 13.75
C GLY A 263 -5.30 26.40 13.79
N SER A 264 -4.33 25.93 13.00
CA SER A 264 -3.87 24.54 13.00
C SER A 264 -2.83 24.26 14.10
N PHE A 265 -2.50 22.98 14.31
CA PHE A 265 -1.45 22.57 15.23
C PHE A 265 -0.12 23.24 14.86
N SER A 266 0.54 23.88 15.83
CA SER A 266 1.90 24.39 15.66
C SER A 266 2.82 23.29 15.11
N ARG A 267 3.80 23.66 14.28
CA ARG A 267 4.82 22.73 13.76
C ARG A 267 5.47 21.90 14.87
N ASN A 268 5.67 22.50 16.05
CA ASN A 268 6.20 21.81 17.23
C ASN A 268 5.24 20.72 17.75
N ASN A 269 3.93 20.98 17.75
CA ASN A 269 2.94 20.00 18.18
C ASN A 269 2.85 18.81 17.20
N LEU A 270 2.93 19.07 15.89
CA LEU A 270 2.99 18.02 14.87
C LEU A 270 4.26 17.18 15.02
N LEU A 271 5.39 17.82 15.32
CA LEU A 271 6.66 17.14 15.58
C LEU A 271 6.57 16.27 16.84
N GLU A 272 6.03 16.80 17.94
CA GLU A 272 5.83 16.05 19.18
C GLU A 272 4.91 14.85 18.98
N GLN A 273 3.80 15.03 18.25
CA GLN A 273 2.90 13.94 17.90
C GLN A 273 3.63 12.87 17.08
N ARG A 274 4.40 13.27 16.06
CA ARG A 274 5.19 12.34 15.25
C ARG A 274 6.22 11.59 16.08
N ILE A 275 6.93 12.25 16.98
CA ILE A 275 7.89 11.60 17.88
C ILE A 275 7.19 10.56 18.75
N LYS A 276 6.00 10.90 19.29
CA LYS A 276 5.21 9.99 20.10
C LYS A 276 4.75 8.77 19.31
N GLU A 277 4.20 8.95 18.12
CA GLU A 277 3.73 7.87 17.25
C GLU A 277 4.89 6.99 16.78
N LEU A 278 6.02 7.57 16.37
CA LEU A 278 7.22 6.82 16.01
C LEU A 278 7.76 6.02 17.20
N SER A 279 7.76 6.60 18.40
CA SER A 279 8.22 5.89 19.61
C SER A 279 7.30 4.71 19.96
N GLN A 280 5.98 4.88 19.81
CA GLN A 280 5.01 3.80 20.01
C GLN A 280 5.15 2.70 18.95
N ALA A 281 5.26 3.08 17.67
CA ALA A 281 5.47 2.14 16.57
C ALA A 281 6.78 1.37 16.72
N TYR A 282 7.86 2.04 17.14
CA TYR A 282 9.15 1.42 17.42
C TYR A 282 9.05 0.40 18.55
N ALA A 283 8.39 0.76 19.66
CA ALA A 283 8.18 -0.16 20.79
C ALA A 283 7.38 -1.41 20.38
N GLN A 284 6.32 -1.23 19.58
CA GLN A 284 5.52 -2.34 19.06
C GLN A 284 6.32 -3.22 18.09
N ALA A 285 7.09 -2.62 17.18
CA ALA A 285 7.95 -3.35 16.24
C ALA A 285 9.03 -4.14 16.97
N SER A 286 9.67 -3.57 17.99
CA SER A 286 10.65 -4.27 18.83
C SER A 286 10.01 -5.47 19.55
N ALA A 287 8.83 -5.30 20.14
CA ALA A 287 8.13 -6.40 20.79
C ALA A 287 7.72 -7.52 19.82
N ALA A 288 7.31 -7.16 18.60
CA ALA A 288 6.99 -8.12 17.54
C ALA A 288 8.23 -8.89 17.06
N LEU A 289 9.37 -8.21 16.92
CA LEU A 289 10.66 -8.85 16.59
C LEU A 289 11.09 -9.84 17.67
N GLU A 290 11.01 -9.44 18.95
CA GLU A 290 11.30 -10.35 20.06
C GLU A 290 10.37 -11.58 20.08
N ALA A 291 9.09 -11.40 19.75
CA ALA A 291 8.15 -12.51 19.64
C ALA A 291 8.51 -13.45 18.47
N MET A 292 8.85 -12.89 17.30
CA MET A 292 9.30 -13.67 16.14
C MET A 292 10.61 -14.42 16.41
N GLU A 293 11.55 -13.83 17.13
CA GLU A 293 12.81 -14.50 17.51
C GLU A 293 12.57 -15.68 18.46
N LYS A 294 11.63 -15.52 19.41
CA LYS A 294 11.20 -16.62 20.29
C LYS A 294 10.56 -17.74 19.49
N GLU A 295 9.64 -17.42 18.59
CA GLU A 295 8.99 -18.39 17.71
C GLU A 295 10.01 -19.13 16.83
N GLN A 296 10.96 -18.42 16.21
CA GLN A 296 12.04 -19.05 15.45
C GLN A 296 12.89 -20.00 16.31
N THR A 297 13.15 -19.63 17.55
CA THR A 297 13.91 -20.47 18.49
C THR A 297 13.13 -21.73 18.84
N GLU A 298 11.83 -21.61 19.10
CA GLU A 298 10.93 -22.74 19.35
C GLU A 298 10.84 -23.67 18.13
N VAL A 299 10.69 -23.12 16.93
CA VAL A 299 10.67 -23.88 15.67
C VAL A 299 12.00 -24.62 15.49
N LYS A 300 13.15 -23.99 15.73
CA LYS A 300 14.46 -24.66 15.69
C LYS A 300 14.57 -25.79 16.71
N GLN A 301 14.08 -25.59 17.93
CA GLN A 301 14.05 -26.65 18.94
C GLN A 301 13.16 -27.81 18.51
N GLN A 302 11.97 -27.54 17.96
CA GLN A 302 11.08 -28.57 17.43
C GLN A 302 11.73 -29.33 16.27
N GLN A 303 12.41 -28.65 15.34
CA GLN A 303 13.17 -29.30 14.27
C GLN A 303 14.26 -30.23 14.84
N SER A 304 15.03 -29.76 15.82
CA SER A 304 16.08 -30.59 16.45
C SER A 304 15.51 -31.83 17.15
N ARG A 305 14.33 -31.73 17.78
CA ARG A 305 13.64 -32.87 18.40
C ARG A 305 13.15 -33.84 17.33
N LEU A 306 12.54 -33.35 16.26
CA LEU A 306 12.09 -34.18 15.13
C LEU A 306 13.26 -34.91 14.46
N ASP A 307 14.42 -34.27 14.34
CA ASP A 307 15.60 -34.92 13.77
C ASP A 307 16.20 -35.98 14.71
N ALA A 308 16.18 -35.75 16.03
CA ALA A 308 16.54 -36.76 17.02
C ALA A 308 15.60 -37.97 16.98
N ASP A 309 14.28 -37.72 16.91
CA ASP A 309 13.27 -38.77 16.81
C ASP A 309 13.43 -39.56 15.50
N LYS A 310 13.62 -38.88 14.36
CA LYS A 310 13.93 -39.54 13.08
C LYS A 310 15.16 -40.44 13.20
N ALA A 311 16.25 -39.97 13.79
CA ALA A 311 17.45 -40.78 13.99
C ALA A 311 17.19 -42.00 14.89
N GLN A 312 16.32 -41.88 15.90
CA GLN A 312 15.91 -43.01 16.73
C GLN A 312 15.06 -44.01 15.93
N TYR A 313 14.10 -43.55 15.13
CA TYR A 313 13.30 -44.41 14.26
C TYR A 313 14.16 -45.14 13.23
N THR A 314 15.14 -44.46 12.60
CA THR A 314 16.07 -45.10 11.67
C THR A 314 16.83 -46.25 12.34
N LYS A 315 17.32 -46.07 13.58
CA LYS A 315 17.98 -47.15 14.34
C LYS A 315 17.03 -48.32 14.64
N VAL A 316 15.76 -48.05 14.92
CA VAL A 316 14.75 -49.11 15.15
C VAL A 316 14.48 -49.88 13.86
N ILE A 317 14.33 -49.17 12.72
CA ILE A 317 14.13 -49.78 11.40
C ILE A 317 15.34 -50.63 11.02
N GLU A 318 16.57 -50.14 11.23
CA GLU A 318 17.81 -50.90 10.98
C GLU A 318 17.87 -52.19 11.81
N LYS A 319 17.51 -52.13 13.11
CA LYS A 319 17.43 -53.32 13.96
C LYS A 319 16.38 -54.31 13.46
N GLN A 320 15.20 -53.83 13.07
CA GLN A 320 14.14 -54.69 12.51
C GLN A 320 14.58 -55.32 11.19
N GLN A 321 15.21 -54.55 10.29
CA GLN A 321 15.71 -55.06 9.02
C GLN A 321 16.83 -56.09 9.22
N SER A 322 17.73 -55.86 10.17
CA SER A 322 18.76 -56.84 10.54
C SER A 322 18.13 -58.15 11.07
N ALA A 323 17.10 -58.04 11.91
CA ALA A 323 16.36 -59.20 12.38
C ALA A 323 15.69 -59.95 11.23
N ILE A 324 14.97 -59.25 10.33
CA ILE A 324 14.34 -59.81 9.14
C ILE A 324 15.37 -60.53 8.27
N ASN A 325 16.51 -59.89 7.98
CA ASN A 325 17.58 -60.48 7.18
C ASN A 325 18.14 -61.76 7.84
N SER A 326 18.30 -61.76 9.17
CA SER A 326 18.75 -62.96 9.90
C SER A 326 17.73 -64.10 9.85
N LEU A 327 16.43 -63.79 9.89
CA LEU A 327 15.33 -64.74 9.75
C LEU A 327 15.26 -65.29 8.33
N GLU A 328 15.40 -64.45 7.30
CA GLU A 328 15.46 -64.88 5.90
C GLU A 328 16.67 -65.80 5.64
N LEU A 329 17.82 -65.48 6.23
CA LEU A 329 19.02 -66.30 6.12
C LEU A 329 18.80 -67.68 6.76
N LYS A 330 18.21 -67.73 7.96
CA LYS A 330 17.83 -69.01 8.60
C LYS A 330 16.87 -69.81 7.73
N ILE A 331 15.85 -69.17 7.15
CA ILE A 331 14.90 -69.84 6.24
C ILE A 331 15.61 -70.37 4.99
N LYS A 332 16.53 -69.60 4.39
CA LYS A 332 17.32 -70.05 3.25
C LYS A 332 18.19 -71.26 3.60
N ILE A 333 18.86 -71.25 4.76
CA ILE A 333 19.63 -72.39 5.25
C ILE A 333 18.73 -73.62 5.42
N PHE A 334 17.57 -73.48 6.09
CA PHE A 334 16.64 -74.60 6.26
C PHE A 334 16.14 -75.16 4.92
N LYS A 335 15.87 -74.31 3.92
CA LYS A 335 15.51 -74.76 2.57
C LYS A 335 16.65 -75.53 1.89
N ILE A 336 17.89 -75.06 2.01
CA ILE A 336 19.08 -75.74 1.46
C ILE A 336 19.27 -77.10 2.12
N VAL A 337 19.20 -77.16 3.46
CA VAL A 337 19.30 -78.42 4.22
C VAL A 337 18.18 -79.38 3.83
N GLY A 338 16.95 -78.87 3.70
CA GLY A 338 15.80 -79.66 3.25
C GLY A 338 16.00 -80.23 1.84
N TYR A 339 16.50 -79.42 0.90
CA TYR A 339 16.82 -79.88 -0.45
C TYR A 339 17.93 -80.94 -0.44
N PHE A 340 18.97 -80.74 0.37
CA PHE A 340 20.06 -81.71 0.52
C PHE A 340 19.54 -83.06 1.07
N LEU A 341 18.73 -83.04 2.12
CA LEU A 341 18.09 -84.24 2.67
C LEU A 341 17.22 -84.96 1.63
N PHE A 342 16.47 -84.20 0.83
CA PHE A 342 15.64 -84.75 -0.24
C PHE A 342 16.48 -85.44 -1.34
N VAL A 343 17.60 -84.84 -1.74
CA VAL A 343 18.54 -85.45 -2.71
C VAL A 343 19.16 -86.72 -2.13
N VAL A 344 19.59 -86.70 -0.86
CA VAL A 344 20.12 -87.89 -0.18
C VAL A 344 19.06 -89.01 -0.13
N PHE A 345 17.82 -88.66 0.18
CA PHE A 345 16.71 -89.64 0.20
C PHE A 345 16.47 -90.28 -1.17
N ILE A 346 16.50 -89.50 -2.26
CA ILE A 346 16.41 -90.02 -3.63
C ILE A 346 17.58 -90.97 -3.93
N ILE A 347 18.80 -90.63 -3.52
CA ILE A 347 19.99 -91.48 -3.73
C ILE A 347 19.85 -92.81 -2.98
N ILE A 348 19.35 -92.78 -1.74
CA ILE A 348 19.10 -93.99 -0.94
C ILE A 348 18.04 -94.86 -1.62
N LEU A 349 16.90 -94.30 -2.01
CA LEU A 349 15.85 -95.02 -2.73
C LEU A 349 16.35 -95.61 -4.05
N TYR A 350 17.18 -94.87 -4.79
CA TYR A 350 17.78 -95.36 -6.04
C TYR A 350 18.75 -96.52 -5.78
N ALA A 351 19.56 -96.44 -4.72
CA ALA A 351 20.46 -97.51 -4.32
C ALA A 351 19.70 -98.76 -3.88
N GLU A 352 18.63 -98.62 -3.08
CA GLU A 352 17.72 -99.71 -2.72
C GLU A 352 17.06 -100.31 -3.96
N TYR A 353 16.50 -99.49 -4.85
CA TYR A 353 15.91 -99.96 -6.10
C TYR A 353 16.92 -100.76 -6.94
N ARG A 354 18.17 -100.29 -7.06
CA ARG A 354 19.23 -101.00 -7.79
C ARG A 354 19.63 -102.30 -7.08
N PHE A 355 19.67 -102.31 -5.75
CA PHE A 355 19.99 -103.50 -4.96
C PHE A 355 18.86 -104.54 -5.06
N LEU A 356 17.61 -104.12 -4.92
CA LEU A 356 16.42 -104.96 -5.14
C LEU A 356 16.38 -105.49 -6.57
N LYS A 357 16.66 -104.68 -7.59
CA LYS A 357 16.73 -105.12 -9.00
C LYS A 357 17.81 -106.17 -9.24
N LYS A 358 18.97 -106.08 -8.56
CA LYS A 358 20.03 -107.10 -8.65
C LYS A 358 19.68 -108.39 -7.90
N ARG A 359 18.95 -108.30 -6.79
CA ARG A 359 18.69 -109.43 -5.88
C ARG A 359 17.38 -110.17 -6.20
N PHE A 360 16.37 -109.47 -6.70
CA PHE A 360 15.06 -110.01 -7.07
C PHE A 360 14.87 -109.96 -8.59
N LEU A 361 15.72 -110.68 -9.31
CA LEU A 361 15.52 -111.01 -10.72
C LEU A 361 14.44 -112.10 -10.83
N PHE A 362 13.23 -111.76 -10.42
CA PHE A 362 11.99 -112.44 -10.76
C PHE A 362 10.96 -111.35 -11.03
N PHE A 363 10.34 -111.41 -12.21
CA PHE A 363 9.44 -110.43 -12.83
C PHE A 363 10.09 -109.43 -13.80
N THR A 364 10.31 -109.93 -15.02
CA THR A 364 9.85 -109.29 -16.26
C THR A 364 8.41 -108.83 -16.13
#